data_AF-A0A1C2Y125-F1
#
_entry.id   AF-A0A1C2Y125-F1
#
_cell.length_a   1.000
_cell.length_b   1.000
_cell.length_c   1.000
_cell.angle_alpha   90.00
_cell.angle_beta   90.00
_cell.angle_gamma   90.00
#
_symmetry.space_group_name_H-M   'P 1'
#
loop_
_entity.id
_entity.type
_entity.pdbx_description
1 polymer ?
#
loop_
_entity_poly.entity_id
_entity_poly.type
_entity_poly.pdbx_seq_one_letter_code
_entity_poly.pdbx_strand_id
1 'polypeptide(L)'
;MKKRLMACILVITMLLSVGATTVFADDATTSLVYDSQNSFNFSMTPKSKEWKNYSSVQLKEMLNIPLSTAEKMDTATLLKTVLDYPFMIDIFAYDNTTQGFEGLSLEFNGAAVLLQRADLTENLKTIYKNTIEKMMAVETKNNISDKEIMQKKFMESLFVYPKVSNMLSQDEKYAIVELSKQISNKFQTSPLVMERTAVTAAAPGDILGYGYVYTPMLQQVLVLRLQDLTSADKASINASYDAAYPTATRLGTATYNYNCHSYAWYLASTGNTWWMNDPSAYMSGGGYTQVTPPQAGDKVYWTNTHSGIVYSVNGSNITVTSKWGAAGLYRHPINDCPYSVIIVKTFWRR
;
A
#
# COMPACT_ATOMS: atom_id res chain seq x y z
N MET A 1 15.73 -6.25 -32.69
CA MET A 1 15.93 -4.88 -33.24
C MET A 1 15.04 -3.92 -32.47
N LYS A 2 15.43 -3.53 -31.24
CA LYS A 2 16.08 -2.25 -30.88
C LYS A 2 15.36 -1.00 -31.43
N LYS A 3 14.63 -0.33 -30.53
CA LYS A 3 14.37 1.12 -30.36
C LYS A 3 13.14 1.19 -29.44
N ARG A 4 13.23 1.51 -28.15
CA ARG A 4 13.54 2.85 -27.62
C ARG A 4 14.11 2.74 -26.21
N LEU A 5 15.36 3.18 -26.06
CA LEU A 5 16.07 3.47 -24.82
C LEU A 5 16.77 4.81 -25.07
N MET A 6 16.92 5.62 -24.02
CA MET A 6 17.62 6.92 -23.95
C MET A 6 16.76 8.18 -24.08
N ALA A 7 16.54 8.81 -22.92
CA ALA A 7 16.73 10.25 -22.74
C ALA A 7 17.15 10.51 -21.28
N CYS A 8 18.32 10.01 -20.91
CA CYS A 8 19.14 10.54 -19.82
C CYS A 8 20.44 11.02 -20.46
N ILE A 9 21.00 12.13 -19.95
CA ILE A 9 22.26 12.79 -20.33
C ILE A 9 22.08 13.93 -21.35
N LEU A 10 21.96 15.16 -20.84
CA LEU A 10 22.71 16.36 -21.30
C LEU A 10 22.20 17.61 -20.58
N VAL A 11 22.80 17.99 -19.44
CA VAL A 11 23.00 19.42 -19.09
C VAL A 11 24.22 19.51 -18.16
N ILE A 12 25.42 19.54 -18.73
CA ILE A 12 26.59 20.18 -18.10
C ILE A 12 27.23 21.08 -19.16
N THR A 13 27.52 22.32 -18.75
CA THR A 13 28.25 23.42 -19.43
C THR A 13 27.50 24.30 -20.43
N MET A 14 26.97 25.42 -19.91
CA MET A 14 27.30 26.74 -20.46
C MET A 14 27.26 27.78 -19.33
N LEU A 15 28.43 28.30 -19.00
CA LEU A 15 28.65 29.37 -18.03
C LEU A 15 29.14 30.60 -18.81
N LEU A 16 28.75 31.78 -18.30
CA LEU A 16 29.11 33.16 -18.70
C LEU A 16 28.25 33.73 -19.85
N SER A 17 27.56 34.87 -19.74
CA SER A 17 27.65 35.97 -18.78
C SER A 17 26.52 37.00 -19.00
N VAL A 18 26.29 37.81 -17.96
CA VAL A 18 25.69 39.17 -17.92
C VAL A 18 24.21 39.27 -17.52
N GLY A 19 23.98 39.96 -16.39
CA GLY A 19 22.76 40.74 -16.15
C GLY A 19 22.10 40.52 -14.79
N ALA A 20 22.65 41.12 -13.73
CA ALA A 20 22.05 41.10 -12.40
C ALA A 20 20.77 41.95 -12.33
N THR A 21 19.65 41.32 -11.99
CA THR A 21 18.65 41.85 -11.06
C THR A 21 18.11 40.69 -10.24
N THR A 22 18.57 40.59 -8.99
CA THR A 22 18.04 39.63 -8.01
C THR A 22 16.62 40.04 -7.64
N VAL A 23 15.64 39.32 -8.17
CA VAL A 23 14.31 39.23 -7.58
C VAL A 23 14.36 38.01 -6.67
N PHE A 24 14.52 38.23 -5.37
CA PHE A 24 14.29 37.18 -4.39
C PHE A 24 12.77 36.93 -4.36
N ALA A 25 12.34 35.85 -5.00
CA ALA A 25 11.11 35.21 -4.59
C ALA A 25 11.41 34.50 -3.27
N ASP A 26 10.72 34.90 -2.20
CA ASP A 26 10.70 34.17 -0.93
C ASP A 26 10.20 32.75 -1.21
N ASP A 27 11.15 31.82 -1.39
CA ASP A 27 10.86 30.41 -1.18
C ASP A 27 10.51 30.28 0.30
N ALA A 28 9.26 29.89 0.56
CA ALA A 28 8.83 29.46 1.87
C ALA A 28 9.69 28.26 2.28
N THR A 29 10.81 28.55 2.94
CA THR A 29 11.62 27.56 3.63
C THR A 29 10.74 26.92 4.68
N THR A 30 10.21 25.73 4.38
CA THR A 30 9.75 24.80 5.38
C THR A 30 10.94 24.52 6.28
N SER A 31 10.90 25.10 7.48
CA SER A 31 11.92 24.90 8.49
C SER A 31 12.00 23.40 8.81
N LEU A 32 13.11 22.79 8.42
CA LEU A 32 13.46 21.43 8.79
C LEU A 32 13.71 21.41 10.30
N VAL A 33 12.72 20.99 11.09
CA VAL A 33 12.93 20.75 12.53
C VAL A 33 13.45 19.33 12.70
N TYR A 34 14.78 19.20 12.72
CA TYR A 34 15.45 18.00 13.21
C TYR A 34 15.47 18.08 14.75
N ASP A 35 14.78 17.15 15.42
CA ASP A 35 15.03 16.90 16.85
C ASP A 35 16.38 16.19 17.01
N SER A 36 17.00 16.38 18.16
CA SER A 36 18.19 15.74 18.74
C SER A 36 18.24 14.20 18.70
N GLN A 37 17.28 13.55 18.03
CA GLN A 37 17.19 12.09 17.82
C GLN A 37 17.14 11.63 16.35
N ASN A 38 17.44 12.49 15.36
CA ASN A 38 17.39 12.15 13.93
C ASN A 38 16.01 11.64 13.46
N SER A 39 14.90 12.26 13.89
CA SER A 39 13.56 11.94 13.39
C SER A 39 13.04 13.01 12.44
N PHE A 40 12.60 12.60 11.25
CA PHE A 40 11.84 13.47 10.34
C PHE A 40 10.40 13.54 10.83
N ASN A 41 9.86 14.75 10.98
CA ASN A 41 8.49 14.97 11.41
C ASN A 41 7.64 15.41 10.22
N PHE A 42 6.62 14.62 9.90
CA PHE A 42 5.60 15.02 8.93
C PHE A 42 4.81 16.23 9.46
N SER A 43 4.53 17.19 8.58
CA SER A 43 3.77 18.40 8.92
C SER A 43 2.35 18.10 9.42
N MET A 44 1.82 16.93 9.09
CA MET A 44 0.50 16.48 9.50
C MET A 44 0.48 14.96 9.70
N THR A 45 -0.40 14.51 10.59
CA THR A 45 -0.67 13.09 10.81
C THR A 45 -2.18 12.85 10.79
N PRO A 46 -2.64 11.59 10.68
CA PRO A 46 -4.06 11.25 10.83
C PRO A 46 -4.74 11.75 12.11
N LYS A 47 -3.96 12.11 13.14
CA LYS A 47 -4.47 12.68 14.40
C LYS A 47 -4.66 14.21 14.36
N SER A 48 -4.11 14.88 13.35
CA SER A 48 -4.25 16.34 13.17
C SER A 48 -5.72 16.68 12.88
N LYS A 49 -6.22 17.78 13.46
CA LYS A 49 -7.63 18.18 13.32
C LYS A 49 -7.99 18.49 11.87
N GLU A 50 -7.02 19.00 11.12
CA GLU A 50 -7.12 19.44 9.74
C GLU A 50 -7.04 18.28 8.74
N TRP A 51 -6.67 17.07 9.16
CA TRP A 51 -6.45 15.90 8.27
C TRP A 51 -7.65 15.64 7.35
N LYS A 52 -8.86 15.68 7.92
CA LYS A 52 -10.12 15.45 7.21
C LYS A 52 -10.51 16.54 6.20
N ASN A 53 -9.80 17.66 6.16
CA ASN A 53 -10.08 18.76 5.24
C ASN A 53 -9.44 18.53 3.86
N TYR A 54 -8.58 17.52 3.73
CA TYR A 54 -7.84 17.21 2.52
C TYR A 54 -8.19 15.81 2.03
N SER A 55 -8.22 15.63 0.71
CA SER A 55 -8.24 14.30 0.10
C SER A 55 -6.90 13.58 0.33
N SER A 56 -6.88 12.24 0.25
CA SER A 56 -5.62 11.48 0.30
C SER A 56 -4.62 11.93 -0.78
N VAL A 57 -5.09 12.36 -1.96
CA VAL A 57 -4.25 12.88 -3.04
C VAL A 57 -3.45 14.11 -2.57
N GLN A 58 -4.16 15.09 -2.00
CA GLN A 58 -3.55 16.31 -1.47
C GLN A 58 -2.62 16.00 -0.30
N LEU A 59 -3.01 15.11 0.61
CA LEU A 59 -2.18 14.72 1.75
C LEU A 59 -0.89 14.03 1.28
N LYS A 60 -0.97 13.11 0.31
CA LYS A 60 0.20 12.44 -0.25
C LYS A 60 1.17 13.42 -0.89
N GLU A 61 0.67 14.43 -1.60
CA GLU A 61 1.49 15.51 -2.18
C GLU A 61 2.15 16.37 -1.09
N MET A 62 1.36 16.86 -0.12
CA MET A 62 1.84 17.72 0.98
C MET A 62 2.84 17.03 1.90
N LEU A 63 2.71 15.71 2.08
CA LEU A 63 3.55 14.91 2.96
C LEU A 63 4.71 14.23 2.24
N ASN A 64 4.83 14.43 0.92
CA ASN A 64 5.98 13.94 0.20
C ASN A 64 7.24 14.68 0.67
N ILE A 65 8.36 13.97 0.71
CA ILE A 65 9.64 14.57 1.07
C ILE A 65 10.40 14.92 -0.22
N PRO A 66 11.07 16.09 -0.31
CA PRO A 66 11.89 16.39 -1.47
C PRO A 66 12.95 15.30 -1.70
N LEU A 67 13.17 14.92 -2.96
CA LEU A 67 14.12 13.85 -3.31
C LEU A 67 15.52 14.12 -2.72
N SER A 68 16.00 15.36 -2.83
CA SER A 68 17.29 15.79 -2.27
C SER A 68 17.37 15.69 -0.76
N THR A 69 16.24 15.79 -0.05
CA THR A 69 16.16 15.59 1.40
C THR A 69 16.25 14.10 1.73
N ALA A 70 15.48 13.26 1.01
CA ALA A 70 15.50 11.81 1.19
C ALA A 70 16.88 11.19 0.92
N GLU A 71 17.58 11.66 -0.12
CA GLU A 71 18.92 11.19 -0.49
C GLU A 71 20.00 11.52 0.54
N LYS A 72 19.81 12.61 1.31
CA LYS A 72 20.74 13.03 2.39
C LYS A 72 20.52 12.29 3.70
N MET A 73 19.34 11.70 3.92
CA MET A 73 19.10 10.87 5.10
C MET A 73 19.94 9.58 5.03
N ASP A 74 20.57 9.22 6.14
CA ASP A 74 21.11 7.89 6.31
C ASP A 74 19.98 6.84 6.27
N THR A 75 20.31 5.59 5.98
CA THR A 75 19.33 4.52 5.74
C THR A 75 18.47 4.22 6.98
N ALA A 76 19.01 4.33 8.20
CA ALA A 76 18.24 4.11 9.43
C ALA A 76 17.20 5.23 9.64
N THR A 77 17.62 6.48 9.46
CA THR A 77 16.74 7.66 9.53
C THR A 77 15.67 7.62 8.45
N LEU A 78 16.04 7.25 7.22
CA LEU A 78 15.09 7.13 6.12
C LEU A 78 14.08 6.00 6.34
N LEU A 79 14.52 4.83 6.84
CA LEU A 79 13.62 3.71 7.16
C LEU A 79 12.60 4.12 8.21
N LYS A 80 13.02 4.77 9.31
CA LYS A 80 12.11 5.29 10.33
C LYS A 80 11.12 6.32 9.74
N THR A 81 11.61 7.20 8.88
CA THR A 81 10.76 8.18 8.17
C THR A 81 9.68 7.49 7.32
N VAL A 82 10.03 6.43 6.59
CA VAL A 82 9.07 5.64 5.81
C VAL A 82 8.08 4.91 6.72
N LEU A 83 8.53 4.36 7.86
CA LEU A 83 7.67 3.72 8.86
C LEU A 83 6.71 4.71 9.56
N ASP A 84 7.02 6.00 9.55
CA ASP A 84 6.17 7.04 10.10
C ASP A 84 5.26 7.70 9.05
N TYR A 85 5.45 7.37 7.76
CA TYR A 85 4.64 7.91 6.67
C TYR A 85 3.18 7.45 6.79
N PRO A 86 2.20 8.37 6.86
CA PRO A 86 0.80 7.99 7.12
C PRO A 86 0.18 7.02 6.11
N PHE A 87 0.64 7.02 4.87
CA PHE A 87 0.15 6.14 3.80
C PHE A 87 1.05 4.92 3.55
N MET A 88 2.00 4.60 4.46
CA MET A 88 2.80 3.37 4.34
C MET A 88 1.93 2.10 4.25
N ILE A 89 0.71 2.15 4.81
CA ILE A 89 -0.24 1.05 4.83
C ILE A 89 -0.78 0.70 3.45
N ASP A 90 -0.65 1.59 2.46
CA ASP A 90 -1.17 1.39 1.11
C ASP A 90 -0.54 0.18 0.43
N ILE A 91 0.64 -0.27 0.88
CA ILE A 91 1.28 -1.50 0.35
C ILE A 91 0.38 -2.74 0.51
N PHE A 92 -0.57 -2.71 1.45
CA PHE A 92 -1.50 -3.80 1.74
C PHE A 92 -2.82 -3.72 0.94
N ALA A 93 -3.02 -2.66 0.16
CA ALA A 93 -4.19 -2.49 -0.70
C ALA A 93 -4.02 -3.15 -2.09
N TYR A 94 -2.84 -3.65 -2.42
CA TYR A 94 -2.56 -4.30 -3.70
C TYR A 94 -2.77 -5.82 -3.61
N ASP A 95 -2.72 -6.53 -4.75
CA ASP A 95 -2.86 -7.99 -4.76
C ASP A 95 -1.72 -8.69 -4.03
N ASN A 96 -0.54 -8.05 -3.98
CA ASN A 96 0.59 -8.47 -3.16
C ASN A 96 1.44 -7.27 -2.76
N THR A 97 2.28 -7.44 -1.74
CA THR A 97 3.12 -6.36 -1.19
C THR A 97 4.23 -5.91 -2.13
N THR A 98 4.65 -6.71 -3.12
CA THR A 98 5.64 -6.28 -4.12
C THR A 98 5.07 -5.14 -4.97
N GLN A 99 3.87 -5.33 -5.52
CA GLN A 99 3.13 -4.26 -6.20
C GLN A 99 2.86 -3.07 -5.27
N GLY A 100 2.58 -3.35 -4.00
CA GLY A 100 2.40 -2.33 -2.98
C GLY A 100 3.62 -1.43 -2.80
N PHE A 101 4.82 -2.00 -2.69
CA PHE A 101 6.07 -1.25 -2.59
C PHE A 101 6.39 -0.48 -3.86
N GLU A 102 6.10 -1.05 -5.03
CA GLU A 102 6.23 -0.35 -6.32
C GLU A 102 5.30 0.87 -6.38
N GLY A 103 4.03 0.69 -6.02
CA GLY A 103 3.06 1.78 -5.94
C GLY A 103 3.47 2.88 -4.95
N LEU A 104 3.89 2.50 -3.74
CA LEU A 104 4.38 3.46 -2.74
C LEU A 104 5.61 4.23 -3.23
N SER A 105 6.51 3.58 -3.96
CA SER A 105 7.72 4.21 -4.49
C SER A 105 7.45 5.16 -5.66
N LEU A 106 6.30 5.02 -6.34
CA LEU A 106 5.87 5.98 -7.36
C LEU A 106 5.33 7.27 -6.75
N GLU A 107 4.72 7.19 -5.57
CA GLU A 107 4.04 8.34 -4.93
C GLU A 107 4.88 9.01 -3.85
N PHE A 108 5.79 8.28 -3.20
CA PHE A 108 6.56 8.78 -2.06
C PHE A 108 8.08 8.63 -2.27
N ASN A 109 8.77 9.77 -2.36
CA ASN A 109 10.22 9.81 -2.61
C ASN A 109 11.02 9.08 -1.52
N GLY A 110 10.54 9.08 -0.27
CA GLY A 110 11.21 8.37 0.81
C GLY A 110 11.29 6.87 0.56
N ALA A 111 10.20 6.26 0.09
CA ALA A 111 10.19 4.86 -0.29
C ALA A 111 11.03 4.61 -1.55
N ALA A 112 10.93 5.50 -2.55
CA ALA A 112 11.72 5.41 -3.77
C ALA A 112 13.22 5.36 -3.50
N VAL A 113 13.73 6.23 -2.62
CA VAL A 113 15.14 6.25 -2.22
C VAL A 113 15.48 5.04 -1.33
N LEU A 114 14.64 4.73 -0.34
CA LEU A 114 14.88 3.65 0.62
C LEU A 114 15.10 2.31 -0.08
N LEU A 115 14.21 1.95 -1.01
CA LEU A 115 14.29 0.67 -1.73
C LEU A 115 15.51 0.58 -2.66
N GLN A 116 16.23 1.68 -2.90
CA GLN A 116 17.49 1.68 -3.66
C GLN A 116 18.75 1.58 -2.79
N ARG A 117 18.64 1.69 -1.47
CA ARG A 117 19.79 1.62 -0.55
C ARG A 117 20.37 0.21 -0.48
N ALA A 118 21.68 0.10 -0.73
CA ALA A 118 22.42 -1.17 -0.67
C ALA A 118 22.56 -1.71 0.76
N ASP A 119 22.51 -0.83 1.76
CA ASP A 119 22.61 -1.15 3.18
C ASP A 119 21.22 -1.27 3.86
N LEU A 120 20.12 -1.30 3.10
CA LEU A 120 18.76 -1.43 3.62
C LEU A 120 18.60 -2.68 4.49
N THR A 121 19.07 -3.84 4.02
CA THR A 121 18.88 -5.12 4.70
C THR A 121 19.47 -5.13 6.11
N GLU A 122 20.66 -4.55 6.29
CA GLU A 122 21.32 -4.49 7.61
C GLU A 122 20.55 -3.57 8.56
N ASN A 123 20.22 -2.36 8.11
CA ASN A 123 19.45 -1.40 8.90
C ASN A 123 18.06 -1.93 9.27
N LEU A 124 17.40 -2.64 8.34
CA LEU A 124 16.08 -3.24 8.56
C LEU A 124 16.14 -4.33 9.65
N LYS A 125 17.15 -5.22 9.62
CA LYS A 125 17.33 -6.23 10.68
C LYS A 125 17.53 -5.58 12.05
N THR A 126 18.40 -4.57 12.15
CA THR A 126 18.67 -3.88 13.41
C THR A 126 17.42 -3.20 13.96
N ILE A 127 16.73 -2.41 13.12
CA ILE A 127 15.52 -1.70 13.54
C ILE A 127 14.41 -2.69 13.91
N TYR A 128 14.19 -3.73 13.10
CA TYR A 128 13.18 -4.75 13.39
C TYR A 128 13.45 -5.45 14.72
N LYS A 129 14.68 -5.92 14.97
CA LYS A 129 15.05 -6.56 16.23
C LYS A 129 14.76 -5.65 17.43
N ASN A 130 15.21 -4.39 17.38
CA ASN A 130 14.98 -3.41 18.45
C ASN A 130 13.48 -3.16 18.67
N THR A 131 12.69 -3.08 17.60
CA THR A 131 11.23 -2.95 17.68
C THR A 131 10.61 -4.17 18.36
N ILE A 132 11.00 -5.39 17.97
CA ILE A 132 10.48 -6.62 18.58
C ILE A 132 10.86 -6.70 20.07
N GLU A 133 12.10 -6.38 20.44
CA GLU A 133 12.54 -6.37 21.85
C GLU A 133 11.71 -5.38 22.68
N LYS A 134 11.50 -4.15 22.18
CA LYS A 134 10.63 -3.16 22.83
C LYS A 134 9.20 -3.68 23.00
N MET A 135 8.64 -4.28 21.95
CA MET A 135 7.28 -4.82 21.99
C MET A 135 7.19 -6.07 22.90
N MET A 136 8.24 -6.89 22.98
CA MET A 136 8.29 -8.02 23.90
C MET A 136 8.38 -7.58 25.36
N ALA A 137 8.97 -6.42 25.65
CA ALA A 137 9.09 -5.89 27.00
C ALA A 137 7.76 -5.38 27.60
N VAL A 138 6.74 -5.10 26.79
CA VAL A 138 5.43 -4.68 27.34
C VAL A 138 4.67 -5.86 27.97
N GLU A 139 3.98 -5.64 29.07
CA GLU A 139 3.24 -6.71 29.75
C GLU A 139 2.01 -7.18 28.96
N THR A 140 1.28 -6.23 28.38
CA THR A 140 0.01 -6.51 27.68
C THR A 140 -0.04 -5.87 26.30
N LYS A 141 -0.84 -6.47 25.40
CA LYS A 141 -1.07 -5.98 24.04
C LYS A 141 -1.63 -4.56 23.99
N ASN A 142 -2.43 -4.17 24.99
CA ASN A 142 -3.11 -2.87 25.00
C ASN A 142 -2.12 -1.69 25.10
N ASN A 143 -0.88 -1.94 25.49
CA ASN A 143 0.19 -0.96 25.56
C ASN A 143 0.92 -0.76 24.22
N ILE A 144 0.59 -1.56 23.20
CA ILE A 144 1.11 -1.42 21.85
C ILE A 144 0.04 -0.77 20.97
N SER A 145 0.43 0.30 20.28
CA SER A 145 -0.46 0.99 19.36
C SER A 145 -0.67 0.19 18.06
N ASP A 146 -1.83 0.39 17.40
CA ASP A 146 -2.06 -0.17 16.06
C ASP A 146 -0.99 0.29 15.05
N LYS A 147 -0.46 1.51 15.23
CA LYS A 147 0.67 2.02 14.44
C LYS A 147 1.90 1.13 14.58
N GLU A 148 2.29 0.76 15.81
CA GLU A 148 3.45 -0.13 16.04
C GLU A 148 3.23 -1.53 15.44
N ILE A 149 2.00 -2.07 15.50
CA ILE A 149 1.65 -3.33 14.83
C ILE A 149 1.81 -3.20 13.32
N MET A 150 1.35 -2.09 12.72
CA MET A 150 1.49 -1.86 11.28
C MET A 150 2.94 -1.61 10.85
N GLN A 151 3.75 -0.92 11.66
CA GLN A 151 5.18 -0.74 11.42
C GLN A 151 5.91 -2.08 11.39
N LYS A 152 5.62 -2.96 12.37
CA LYS A 152 6.11 -4.35 12.35
C LYS A 152 5.74 -5.05 11.04
N LYS A 153 4.47 -5.02 10.64
CA LYS A 153 4.00 -5.68 9.41
C LYS A 153 4.64 -5.12 8.15
N PHE A 154 4.87 -3.81 8.11
CA PHE A 154 5.55 -3.16 6.99
C PHE A 154 7.01 -3.67 6.88
N MET A 155 7.73 -3.73 8.01
CA MET A 155 9.10 -4.29 8.03
C MET A 155 9.12 -5.77 7.65
N GLU A 156 8.17 -6.56 8.12
CA GLU A 156 8.02 -7.97 7.71
C GLU A 156 7.76 -8.11 6.21
N SER A 157 6.96 -7.20 5.64
CA SER A 157 6.73 -7.15 4.20
C SER A 157 7.99 -6.76 3.43
N LEU A 158 8.82 -5.86 3.98
CA LEU A 158 10.13 -5.55 3.40
C LEU A 158 11.05 -6.78 3.38
N PHE A 159 11.08 -7.62 4.43
CA PHE A 159 11.89 -8.84 4.41
C PHE A 159 11.47 -9.84 3.30
N VAL A 160 10.19 -9.84 2.93
CA VAL A 160 9.67 -10.69 1.84
C VAL A 160 9.83 -10.03 0.46
N TYR A 161 10.04 -8.71 0.41
CA TYR A 161 10.27 -8.00 -0.85
C TYR A 161 11.50 -8.58 -1.57
N PRO A 162 11.40 -9.01 -2.85
CA PRO A 162 12.44 -9.81 -3.50
C PRO A 162 13.86 -9.22 -3.42
N LYS A 163 13.98 -7.89 -3.52
CA LYS A 163 15.29 -7.20 -3.43
C LYS A 163 15.96 -7.38 -2.07
N VAL A 164 15.20 -7.40 -0.99
CA VAL A 164 15.70 -7.59 0.39
C VAL A 164 15.85 -9.08 0.69
N SER A 165 14.83 -9.88 0.38
CA SER A 165 14.81 -11.32 0.65
C SER A 165 15.99 -12.05 0.00
N ASN A 166 16.37 -11.67 -1.22
CA ASN A 166 17.49 -12.27 -1.94
C ASN A 166 18.87 -11.89 -1.36
N MET A 167 18.94 -10.87 -0.51
CA MET A 167 20.18 -10.45 0.17
C MET A 167 20.37 -11.13 1.54
N LEU A 168 19.36 -11.86 2.02
CA LEU A 168 19.42 -12.57 3.29
C LEU A 168 19.91 -14.01 3.09
N SER A 169 20.85 -14.43 3.93
CA SER A 169 21.20 -15.84 4.10
C SER A 169 20.04 -16.64 4.71
N GLN A 170 20.10 -17.97 4.59
CA GLN A 170 19.08 -18.85 5.16
C GLN A 170 18.97 -18.69 6.69
N ASP A 171 20.09 -18.58 7.39
CA ASP A 171 20.13 -18.43 8.84
C ASP A 171 19.52 -17.09 9.30
N GLU A 172 19.76 -16.02 8.55
CA GLU A 172 19.12 -14.72 8.82
C GLU A 172 17.61 -14.78 8.62
N LYS A 173 17.13 -15.43 7.55
CA LYS A 173 15.69 -15.64 7.34
C LYS A 173 15.06 -16.41 8.50
N TYR A 174 15.71 -17.48 8.97
CA TYR A 174 15.22 -18.25 10.13
C TYR A 174 15.19 -17.41 11.41
N ALA A 175 16.23 -16.63 11.69
CA ALA A 175 16.27 -15.76 12.87
C ALA A 175 15.15 -14.71 12.85
N ILE A 176 14.87 -14.09 11.69
CA ILE A 176 13.79 -13.11 11.52
C ILE A 176 12.42 -13.76 11.74
N VAL A 177 12.18 -14.93 11.13
CA VAL A 177 10.93 -15.68 11.29
C VAL A 177 10.71 -16.07 12.75
N GLU A 178 11.76 -16.49 13.45
CA GLU A 178 11.65 -16.88 14.86
C GLU A 178 11.30 -15.69 15.77
N LEU A 179 11.93 -14.54 15.56
CA LEU A 179 11.56 -13.29 16.25
C LEU A 179 10.09 -12.94 15.99
N SER A 180 9.63 -13.04 14.74
CA SER A 180 8.24 -12.78 14.36
C SER A 180 7.25 -13.72 15.04
N LYS A 181 7.57 -15.02 15.14
CA LYS A 181 6.72 -16.00 15.83
C LYS A 181 6.55 -15.68 17.30
N GLN A 182 7.63 -15.35 18.01
CA GLN A 182 7.58 -15.05 19.44
C GLN A 182 6.61 -13.89 19.74
N ILE A 183 6.75 -12.79 18.99
CA ILE A 183 5.90 -11.62 19.17
C ILE A 183 4.46 -11.85 18.71
N SER A 184 4.27 -12.58 17.61
CA SER A 184 2.96 -12.86 17.05
C SER A 184 2.13 -13.77 17.95
N ASN A 185 2.77 -14.75 18.61
CA ASN A 185 2.14 -15.57 19.65
C ASN A 185 1.69 -14.72 20.84
N LYS A 186 2.54 -13.80 21.32
CA LYS A 186 2.21 -12.91 22.45
C LYS A 186 0.99 -12.03 22.17
N PHE A 187 0.85 -11.54 20.94
CA PHE A 187 -0.22 -10.60 20.58
C PHE A 187 -1.35 -11.18 19.75
N GLN A 188 -1.36 -12.50 19.53
CA GLN A 188 -2.37 -13.20 18.74
C GLN A 188 -2.53 -12.56 17.34
N THR A 189 -1.40 -12.25 16.71
CA THR A 189 -1.32 -11.75 15.33
C THR A 189 -0.67 -12.81 14.46
N SER A 190 -0.72 -12.64 13.14
CA SER A 190 -0.08 -13.60 12.24
C SER A 190 1.45 -13.43 12.26
N PRO A 191 2.24 -14.51 12.30
CA PRO A 191 3.70 -14.43 12.15
C PRO A 191 4.09 -14.21 10.69
N LEU A 192 5.29 -13.66 10.48
CA LEU A 192 5.95 -13.66 9.19
C LEU A 192 6.24 -15.09 8.76
N VAL A 193 6.01 -15.36 7.47
CA VAL A 193 6.45 -16.59 6.82
C VAL A 193 7.44 -16.22 5.72
N MET A 194 8.65 -16.75 5.84
CA MET A 194 9.66 -16.72 4.79
C MET A 194 9.99 -18.16 4.44
N GLU A 195 9.95 -18.50 3.15
CA GLU A 195 10.35 -19.80 2.60
C GLU A 195 9.71 -21.02 3.30
N ARG A 196 8.68 -21.59 2.67
CA ARG A 196 7.98 -22.76 3.20
C ARG A 196 8.87 -24.00 3.18
N THR A 197 9.45 -24.36 4.32
CA THR A 197 10.30 -25.55 4.44
C THR A 197 9.61 -26.79 5.01
N ALA A 198 8.35 -26.70 5.46
CA ALA A 198 7.52 -27.84 5.89
C ALA A 198 6.02 -27.45 5.96
N VAL A 199 5.16 -28.38 6.40
CA VAL A 199 3.72 -28.17 6.70
C VAL A 199 3.57 -27.15 7.84
N THR A 200 3.72 -25.86 7.52
CA THR A 200 3.33 -24.76 8.40
C THR A 200 1.83 -24.56 8.30
N ALA A 201 1.19 -24.10 9.39
CA ALA A 201 -0.17 -23.57 9.31
C ALA A 201 -0.22 -22.50 8.21
N ALA A 202 -1.33 -22.44 7.47
CA ALA A 202 -1.51 -21.43 6.43
C ALA A 202 -1.42 -20.03 7.06
N ALA A 203 -0.60 -19.17 6.48
CA ALA A 203 -0.50 -17.75 6.79
C ALA A 203 -1.53 -16.95 5.99
N PRO A 204 -1.95 -15.76 6.46
CA PRO A 204 -2.89 -14.94 5.71
C PRO A 204 -2.42 -14.65 4.28
N GLY A 205 -3.33 -14.81 3.32
CA GLY A 205 -3.04 -14.69 1.89
C GLY A 205 -2.58 -15.99 1.22
N ASP A 206 -2.28 -17.04 1.99
CA ASP A 206 -1.94 -18.35 1.43
C ASP A 206 -3.11 -18.96 0.66
N ILE A 207 -2.82 -19.57 -0.49
CA ILE A 207 -3.82 -20.27 -1.29
C ILE A 207 -4.24 -21.55 -0.57
N LEU A 208 -5.52 -21.62 -0.20
CA LEU A 208 -6.18 -22.79 0.38
C LEU A 208 -6.85 -23.65 -0.69
N GLY A 209 -7.17 -23.08 -1.85
CA GLY A 209 -7.80 -23.80 -2.95
C GLY A 209 -8.09 -22.93 -4.17
N TYR A 210 -8.46 -23.59 -5.25
CA TYR A 210 -8.82 -22.99 -6.53
C TYR A 210 -10.29 -23.24 -6.83
N GLY A 211 -10.90 -22.33 -7.59
CA GLY A 211 -12.26 -22.47 -8.11
C GLY A 211 -12.43 -21.71 -9.42
N TYR A 212 -13.63 -21.80 -9.98
CA TYR A 212 -14.01 -21.05 -11.18
C TYR A 212 -15.33 -20.33 -10.93
N VAL A 213 -15.37 -19.06 -11.33
CA VAL A 213 -16.61 -18.30 -11.53
C VAL A 213 -16.80 -18.05 -13.02
N TYR A 214 -17.98 -17.59 -13.39
CA TYR A 214 -18.35 -17.44 -14.79
C TYR A 214 -18.78 -16.00 -15.07
N THR A 215 -18.34 -15.47 -16.20
CA THR A 215 -18.86 -14.21 -16.74
C THR A 215 -20.32 -14.39 -17.20
N PRO A 216 -21.07 -13.30 -17.44
CA PRO A 216 -22.37 -13.37 -18.08
C PRO A 216 -22.44 -14.20 -19.37
N MET A 217 -21.35 -14.23 -20.14
CA MET A 217 -21.23 -15.03 -21.37
C MET A 217 -20.60 -16.40 -21.14
N LEU A 218 -20.63 -16.90 -19.90
CA LEU A 218 -20.16 -18.22 -19.47
C LEU A 218 -18.67 -18.48 -19.72
N GLN A 219 -17.85 -17.43 -19.86
CA GLN A 219 -16.40 -17.60 -19.86
C GLN A 219 -15.92 -17.87 -18.44
N GLN A 220 -15.01 -18.83 -18.29
CA GLN A 220 -14.43 -19.20 -16.99
C GLN A 220 -13.41 -18.16 -16.52
N VAL A 221 -13.46 -17.85 -15.22
CA VAL A 221 -12.48 -17.00 -14.54
C VAL A 221 -11.96 -17.75 -13.32
N LEU A 222 -10.64 -17.92 -13.25
CA LEU A 222 -9.97 -18.57 -12.12
C LEU A 222 -10.09 -17.69 -10.87
N VAL A 223 -10.48 -18.32 -9.76
CA VAL A 223 -10.54 -17.67 -8.44
C VAL A 223 -9.83 -18.51 -7.39
N LEU A 224 -9.39 -17.85 -6.32
CA LEU A 224 -8.63 -18.44 -5.23
C LEU A 224 -9.45 -18.36 -3.94
N ARG A 225 -9.37 -19.41 -3.12
CA ARG A 225 -9.72 -19.33 -1.71
C ARG A 225 -8.44 -19.09 -0.93
N LEU A 226 -8.37 -18.01 -0.17
CA LEU A 226 -7.18 -17.63 0.58
C LEU A 226 -7.39 -17.79 2.09
N GLN A 227 -6.30 -18.02 2.82
CA GLN A 227 -6.29 -17.99 4.27
C GLN A 227 -6.55 -16.57 4.75
N ASP A 228 -7.55 -16.41 5.61
CA ASP A 228 -7.97 -15.10 6.07
C ASP A 228 -7.11 -14.58 7.23
N LEU A 229 -7.22 -13.27 7.46
CA LEU A 229 -6.60 -12.54 8.57
C LEU A 229 -7.21 -12.95 9.92
N THR A 230 -6.40 -12.90 10.98
CA THR A 230 -6.90 -13.02 12.35
C THR A 230 -7.76 -11.81 12.73
N SER A 231 -8.66 -11.94 13.71
CA SER A 231 -9.49 -10.81 14.18
C SER A 231 -8.66 -9.61 14.64
N ALA A 232 -7.52 -9.87 15.26
CA ALA A 232 -6.56 -8.84 15.67
C ALA A 232 -5.99 -8.09 14.46
N ASP A 233 -5.54 -8.83 13.44
CA ASP A 233 -5.00 -8.24 12.22
C ASP A 233 -6.05 -7.38 11.49
N LYS A 234 -7.31 -7.87 11.45
CA LYS A 234 -8.43 -7.12 10.87
C LYS A 234 -8.66 -5.80 11.60
N ALA A 235 -8.67 -5.81 12.93
CA ALA A 235 -8.87 -4.61 13.74
C ALA A 235 -7.80 -3.55 13.49
N SER A 236 -6.51 -3.91 13.50
CA SER A 236 -5.43 -2.95 13.29
C SER A 236 -5.39 -2.40 11.86
N ILE A 237 -5.67 -3.22 10.84
CA ILE A 237 -5.79 -2.76 9.45
C ILE A 237 -6.96 -1.78 9.32
N ASN A 238 -8.12 -2.16 9.83
CA ASN A 238 -9.34 -1.35 9.83
C ASN A 238 -9.09 0.03 10.47
N ALA A 239 -8.49 0.06 11.67
CA ALA A 239 -8.19 1.31 12.38
C ALA A 239 -7.22 2.20 11.60
N SER A 240 -6.21 1.60 10.96
CA SER A 240 -5.19 2.35 10.20
C SER A 240 -5.78 3.00 8.95
N TYR A 241 -6.59 2.27 8.19
CA TYR A 241 -7.23 2.81 6.99
C TYR A 241 -8.32 3.84 7.32
N ASP A 242 -9.11 3.65 8.38
CA ASP A 242 -10.10 4.66 8.82
C ASP A 242 -9.42 5.97 9.22
N ALA A 243 -8.25 5.89 9.87
CA ALA A 243 -7.48 7.06 10.25
C ALA A 243 -6.88 7.75 9.01
N ALA A 244 -6.27 6.99 8.10
CA ALA A 244 -5.61 7.55 6.92
C ALA A 244 -6.59 8.13 5.89
N TYR A 245 -7.79 7.53 5.74
CA TYR A 245 -8.80 7.89 4.73
C TYR A 245 -10.12 8.33 5.37
N PRO A 246 -10.17 9.53 6.01
CA PRO A 246 -11.33 9.98 6.78
C PRO A 246 -12.58 10.27 5.94
N THR A 247 -12.42 10.47 4.64
CA THR A 247 -13.49 10.70 3.66
C THR A 247 -14.11 9.38 3.15
N ALA A 248 -13.44 8.26 3.39
CA ALA A 248 -13.92 6.94 3.03
C ALA A 248 -14.75 6.34 4.17
N THR A 249 -15.89 5.74 3.83
CA THR A 249 -16.75 5.04 4.78
C THR A 249 -16.53 3.54 4.64
N ARG A 250 -16.04 2.88 5.71
CA ARG A 250 -15.91 1.41 5.73
C ARG A 250 -17.28 0.74 5.75
N LEU A 251 -17.52 -0.14 4.79
CA LEU A 251 -18.72 -0.98 4.66
C LEU A 251 -18.47 -2.45 5.01
N GLY A 252 -17.21 -2.88 5.05
CA GLY A 252 -16.82 -4.25 5.39
C GLY A 252 -15.41 -4.31 5.95
N THR A 253 -15.17 -5.28 6.82
CA THR A 253 -13.88 -5.48 7.49
C THR A 253 -12.78 -5.94 6.52
N ALA A 254 -11.52 -5.72 6.90
CA ALA A 254 -10.37 -6.33 6.24
C ALA A 254 -10.50 -7.85 6.15
N THR A 255 -10.12 -8.41 4.99
CA THR A 255 -10.20 -9.86 4.72
C THR A 255 -9.48 -10.25 3.42
N TYR A 256 -8.95 -11.47 3.37
CA TYR A 256 -8.49 -12.14 2.15
C TYR A 256 -9.57 -12.97 1.44
N ASN A 257 -10.79 -13.02 1.97
CA ASN A 257 -11.87 -13.81 1.37
C ASN A 257 -12.26 -13.30 -0.03
N TYR A 258 -12.11 -12.01 -0.30
CA TYR A 258 -12.38 -11.42 -1.61
C TYR A 258 -11.60 -10.11 -1.79
N ASN A 259 -11.30 -9.77 -3.04
CA ASN A 259 -10.66 -8.52 -3.44
C ASN A 259 -11.59 -7.62 -4.26
N CYS A 260 -11.04 -6.51 -4.76
CA CYS A 260 -11.72 -5.51 -5.58
C CYS A 260 -12.35 -6.10 -6.84
N HIS A 261 -11.60 -6.95 -7.55
CA HIS A 261 -12.03 -7.58 -8.79
C HIS A 261 -13.22 -8.52 -8.55
N SER A 262 -13.09 -9.44 -7.59
CA SER A 262 -14.16 -10.39 -7.28
C SER A 262 -15.43 -9.69 -6.78
N TYR A 263 -15.29 -8.63 -5.97
CA TYR A 263 -16.44 -7.85 -5.52
C TYR A 263 -17.14 -7.11 -6.66
N ALA A 264 -16.37 -6.47 -7.55
CA ALA A 264 -16.93 -5.67 -8.62
C ALA A 264 -17.58 -6.53 -9.72
N TRP A 265 -16.91 -7.58 -10.15
CA TRP A 265 -17.24 -8.32 -11.36
C TRP A 265 -18.05 -9.59 -11.11
N TYR A 266 -17.85 -10.24 -9.96
CA TYR A 266 -18.50 -11.50 -9.63
C TYR A 266 -19.63 -11.35 -8.60
N LEU A 267 -19.30 -11.01 -7.35
CA LEU A 267 -20.27 -10.98 -6.26
C LEU A 267 -20.02 -9.82 -5.30
N ALA A 268 -20.88 -8.81 -5.39
CA ALA A 268 -20.85 -7.59 -4.58
C ALA A 268 -21.42 -7.82 -3.15
N SER A 269 -20.84 -8.74 -2.40
CA SER A 269 -21.26 -9.10 -1.04
C SER A 269 -20.08 -9.30 -0.11
N THR A 270 -20.24 -8.95 1.17
CA THR A 270 -19.26 -9.27 2.23
C THR A 270 -19.21 -10.77 2.55
N GLY A 271 -20.19 -11.56 2.09
CA GLY A 271 -20.17 -13.02 2.12
C GLY A 271 -19.42 -13.67 0.95
N ASN A 272 -18.80 -12.89 0.06
CA ASN A 272 -17.95 -13.42 -1.00
C ASN A 272 -16.70 -14.09 -0.41
N THR A 273 -16.34 -15.26 -0.94
CA THR A 273 -15.22 -16.09 -0.45
C THR A 273 -14.21 -16.43 -1.55
N TRP A 274 -14.31 -15.73 -2.68
CA TRP A 274 -13.41 -15.89 -3.82
C TRP A 274 -12.57 -14.63 -4.06
N TRP A 275 -11.27 -14.83 -4.18
CA TRP A 275 -10.29 -13.84 -4.62
C TRP A 275 -10.06 -13.98 -6.14
N MET A 276 -10.05 -12.87 -6.88
CA MET A 276 -9.93 -12.88 -8.34
C MET A 276 -8.74 -12.04 -8.78
N ASN A 277 -7.69 -12.68 -9.29
CA ASN A 277 -6.49 -11.96 -9.75
C ASN A 277 -6.69 -11.26 -11.10
N ASP A 278 -7.51 -11.83 -12.00
CA ASP A 278 -7.70 -11.30 -13.33
C ASP A 278 -9.20 -11.21 -13.70
N PRO A 279 -9.77 -9.98 -13.77
CA PRO A 279 -11.14 -9.77 -14.22
C PRO A 279 -11.27 -9.62 -15.74
N SER A 280 -10.18 -9.74 -16.52
CA SER A 280 -10.13 -9.37 -17.94
C SER A 280 -11.23 -10.02 -18.78
N ALA A 281 -11.55 -11.29 -18.51
CA ALA A 281 -12.60 -12.04 -19.19
C ALA A 281 -13.96 -11.32 -19.18
N TYR A 282 -14.31 -10.57 -18.13
CA TYR A 282 -15.56 -9.80 -18.10
C TYR A 282 -15.59 -8.70 -19.16
N MET A 283 -14.44 -8.11 -19.45
CA MET A 283 -14.24 -7.00 -20.39
C MET A 283 -13.90 -7.49 -21.81
N SER A 284 -13.31 -8.68 -21.97
CA SER A 284 -12.88 -9.26 -23.25
C SER A 284 -13.88 -10.29 -23.81
N GLY A 285 -15.15 -9.89 -23.91
CA GLY A 285 -16.23 -10.74 -24.45
C GLY A 285 -17.07 -11.45 -23.39
N GLY A 286 -16.83 -11.19 -22.10
CA GLY A 286 -17.64 -11.69 -20.98
C GLY A 286 -19.00 -10.99 -20.79
N GLY A 287 -19.40 -10.10 -21.71
CA GLY A 287 -20.71 -9.45 -21.68
C GLY A 287 -20.74 -8.07 -21.02
N TYR A 288 -19.59 -7.43 -20.82
CA TYR A 288 -19.52 -6.01 -20.50
C TYR A 288 -18.97 -5.20 -21.68
N THR A 289 -19.45 -3.97 -21.83
CA THR A 289 -18.99 -3.01 -22.83
C THR A 289 -18.55 -1.72 -22.13
N GLN A 290 -17.52 -1.07 -22.68
CA GLN A 290 -17.00 0.17 -22.11
C GLN A 290 -18.01 1.32 -22.35
N VAL A 291 -18.24 2.15 -21.34
CA VAL A 291 -19.22 3.25 -21.38
C VAL A 291 -18.60 4.59 -20.97
N THR A 292 -19.17 5.68 -21.50
CA THR A 292 -18.92 7.06 -21.07
C THR A 292 -20.13 7.93 -21.43
N PRO A 293 -20.66 8.77 -20.51
CA PRO A 293 -20.29 8.88 -19.10
C PRO A 293 -20.76 7.67 -18.27
N PRO A 294 -20.16 7.42 -17.09
CA PRO A 294 -20.63 6.38 -16.18
C PRO A 294 -21.94 6.76 -15.49
N GLN A 295 -22.63 5.77 -14.96
CA GLN A 295 -23.79 5.91 -14.07
C GLN A 295 -23.68 4.96 -12.87
N ALA A 296 -24.56 5.13 -11.88
CA ALA A 296 -24.64 4.21 -10.75
C ALA A 296 -24.89 2.76 -11.21
N GLY A 297 -24.13 1.81 -10.65
CA GLY A 297 -24.16 0.39 -11.00
C GLY A 297 -23.10 -0.04 -12.02
N ASP A 298 -22.53 0.90 -12.79
CA ASP A 298 -21.43 0.59 -13.70
C ASP A 298 -20.20 0.10 -12.93
N LYS A 299 -19.39 -0.74 -13.58
CA LYS A 299 -18.10 -1.18 -13.04
C LYS A 299 -17.05 -0.15 -13.42
N VAL A 300 -16.13 0.12 -12.51
CA VAL A 300 -14.94 0.91 -12.78
C VAL A 300 -13.72 0.02 -12.68
N TYR A 301 -12.80 0.14 -13.64
CA TYR A 301 -11.55 -0.58 -13.70
C TYR A 301 -10.38 0.40 -13.79
N TRP A 302 -9.51 0.36 -12.78
CA TRP A 302 -8.20 0.98 -12.85
C TRP A 302 -7.28 -0.03 -13.50
N THR A 303 -6.74 0.36 -14.65
CA THR A 303 -5.97 -0.51 -15.54
C THR A 303 -4.92 -1.30 -14.77
N ASN A 304 -5.05 -2.63 -14.79
CA ASN A 304 -4.16 -3.60 -14.15
C ASN A 304 -3.99 -3.47 -12.63
N THR A 305 -4.91 -2.83 -11.91
CA THR A 305 -4.69 -2.58 -10.46
C THR A 305 -5.94 -2.71 -9.60
N HIS A 306 -7.06 -2.10 -9.98
CA HIS A 306 -8.19 -1.98 -9.05
C HIS A 306 -9.55 -2.06 -9.75
N SER A 307 -10.59 -2.42 -9.01
CA SER A 307 -11.96 -2.43 -9.50
C SER A 307 -12.96 -1.99 -8.45
N GLY A 308 -14.06 -1.41 -8.90
CA GLY A 308 -15.15 -0.99 -8.03
C GLY A 308 -16.47 -0.94 -8.75
N ILE A 309 -17.50 -0.58 -8.01
CA ILE A 309 -18.83 -0.33 -8.52
C ILE A 309 -19.14 1.14 -8.31
N VAL A 310 -19.54 1.84 -9.36
CA VAL A 310 -20.01 3.22 -9.28
C VAL A 310 -21.24 3.26 -8.39
N TYR A 311 -21.16 3.98 -7.28
CA TYR A 311 -22.27 4.14 -6.34
C TYR A 311 -23.16 5.31 -6.75
N SER A 312 -22.56 6.44 -7.12
CA SER A 312 -23.27 7.65 -7.54
C SER A 312 -22.40 8.51 -8.45
N VAL A 313 -23.06 9.27 -9.33
CA VAL A 313 -22.43 10.26 -10.21
C VAL A 313 -23.17 11.59 -10.05
N ASN A 314 -22.45 12.65 -9.71
CA ASN A 314 -22.97 14.02 -9.63
C ASN A 314 -21.99 14.97 -10.32
N GLY A 315 -22.25 15.28 -11.59
CA GLY A 315 -21.31 16.01 -12.44
C GLY A 315 -19.99 15.22 -12.59
N SER A 316 -18.86 15.85 -12.27
CA SER A 316 -17.54 15.21 -12.24
C SER A 316 -17.27 14.39 -10.97
N ASN A 317 -18.13 14.48 -9.95
CA ASN A 317 -17.95 13.77 -8.70
C ASN A 317 -18.49 12.34 -8.83
N ILE A 318 -17.58 11.37 -8.81
CA ILE A 318 -17.92 9.95 -8.85
C ILE A 318 -17.57 9.34 -7.50
N THR A 319 -18.57 8.72 -6.86
CA THR A 319 -18.38 7.92 -5.65
C THR A 319 -18.44 6.45 -6.03
N VAL A 320 -17.51 5.66 -5.51
CA VAL A 320 -17.39 4.23 -5.81
C VAL A 320 -17.47 3.42 -4.53
N THR A 321 -17.99 2.20 -4.63
CA THR A 321 -17.84 1.17 -3.60
C THR A 321 -16.80 0.17 -4.09
N SER A 322 -15.71 -0.01 -3.34
CA SER A 322 -14.63 -0.91 -3.73
C SER A 322 -13.87 -1.49 -2.53
N LYS A 323 -13.35 -2.70 -2.69
CA LYS A 323 -12.50 -3.39 -1.70
C LYS A 323 -11.06 -2.95 -1.91
N TRP A 324 -10.31 -2.62 -0.86
CA TRP A 324 -8.91 -2.19 -1.02
C TRP A 324 -7.96 -3.35 -0.72
N GLY A 325 -7.63 -4.17 -1.71
CA GLY A 325 -6.80 -5.37 -1.55
C GLY A 325 -7.27 -6.25 -0.39
N ALA A 326 -6.38 -6.53 0.56
CA ALA A 326 -6.69 -7.27 1.79
C ALA A 326 -7.35 -6.41 2.89
N ALA A 327 -7.36 -5.08 2.76
CA ALA A 327 -7.98 -4.15 3.70
C ALA A 327 -9.52 -4.13 3.57
N GLY A 328 -10.21 -3.12 4.11
CA GLY A 328 -11.67 -3.08 4.13
C GLY A 328 -12.36 -2.88 2.78
N LEU A 329 -13.68 -3.04 2.77
CA LEU A 329 -14.58 -2.58 1.71
C LEU A 329 -15.01 -1.15 2.03
N TYR A 330 -14.85 -0.21 1.11
CA TYR A 330 -15.08 1.21 1.34
C TYR A 330 -16.01 1.82 0.31
N ARG A 331 -16.78 2.82 0.75
CA ARG A 331 -17.39 3.83 -0.11
C ARG A 331 -16.55 5.09 -0.06
N HIS A 332 -16.09 5.56 -1.20
CA HIS A 332 -15.14 6.68 -1.27
C HIS A 332 -15.26 7.43 -2.60
N PRO A 333 -14.82 8.71 -2.66
CA PRO A 333 -14.58 9.40 -3.93
C PRO A 333 -13.60 8.61 -4.81
N ILE A 334 -13.80 8.62 -6.12
CA ILE A 334 -13.05 7.76 -7.06
C ILE A 334 -11.52 7.93 -6.98
N ASN A 335 -11.02 9.12 -6.66
CA ASN A 335 -9.58 9.39 -6.54
C ASN A 335 -9.07 9.32 -5.10
N ASP A 336 -9.96 9.17 -4.12
CA ASP A 336 -9.61 9.19 -2.71
C ASP A 336 -9.47 7.75 -2.20
N CYS A 337 -8.36 7.12 -2.57
CA CYS A 337 -8.09 5.71 -2.33
C CYS A 337 -6.58 5.41 -2.34
N PRO A 338 -6.16 4.19 -1.92
CA PRO A 338 -4.75 3.79 -1.90
C PRO A 338 -4.04 3.69 -3.25
N TYR A 339 -4.80 3.70 -4.34
CA TYR A 339 -4.27 3.50 -5.69
C TYR A 339 -3.97 4.82 -6.37
N SER A 340 -2.91 4.83 -7.18
CA SER A 340 -2.45 6.07 -7.77
C SER A 340 -3.45 6.72 -8.73
N VAL A 341 -3.57 8.04 -8.61
CA VAL A 341 -4.51 8.83 -9.41
C VAL A 341 -4.19 8.83 -10.89
N ILE A 342 -2.91 8.64 -11.25
CA ILE A 342 -2.43 8.61 -12.64
C ILE A 342 -2.89 7.34 -13.39
N ILE A 343 -3.36 6.33 -12.67
CA ILE A 343 -3.85 5.10 -13.30
C ILE A 343 -5.13 5.40 -14.08
N VAL A 344 -5.13 4.97 -15.34
CA VAL A 344 -6.27 5.13 -16.28
C VAL A 344 -7.46 4.32 -15.78
N LYS A 345 -8.62 4.99 -15.75
CA LYS A 345 -9.90 4.44 -15.28
C LYS A 345 -10.84 4.26 -16.47
N THR A 346 -11.40 3.07 -16.61
CA THR A 346 -12.43 2.75 -17.61
C THR A 346 -13.71 2.32 -16.91
N PHE A 347 -14.86 2.59 -17.53
CA PHE A 347 -16.18 2.24 -16.98
C PHE A 347 -16.86 1.23 -17.88
N TRP A 348 -17.57 0.28 -17.28
CA TRP A 348 -18.11 -0.88 -17.96
C TRP A 348 -19.54 -1.17 -17.53
N ARG A 349 -20.40 -1.45 -18.51
CA ARG A 349 -21.81 -1.77 -18.32
C ARG A 349 -22.15 -3.07 -19.03
N ARG A 350 -23.04 -3.83 -18.43
CA ARG A 350 -23.60 -5.03 -19.05
C ARG A 350 -24.69 -4.67 -20.05
#